data_AF-A0A952UMZ3-F1
#
_entry.id   AF-A0A952UMZ3-F1
#
_cell.length_a   1.000
_cell.length_b   1.000
_cell.length_c   1.000
_cell.angle_alpha   90.00
_cell.angle_beta   90.00
_cell.angle_gamma   90.00
#
_symmetry.space_group_name_H-M   'P 1'
#
loop_
_entity.id
_entity.type
_entity.pdbx_description
1 polymer ?
#
loop_
_entity_poly.entity_id
_entity_poly.type
_entity_poly.pdbx_seq_one_letter_code
_entity_poly.pdbx_strand_id
1 'polypeptide(L)'
;MSKVIHYAVLLLLIVGGLVYWWMKPPGINPITDPRAAEALALVQTHRAAGYPTILQAFNERARILADRKLGLRLGEWQVIKQDEQRYEVRIYMREQGTTQWFERDFIWHVDLGTKRVNAASLPADGLMPEGPDSGRAGTPPAGAPPFPPTM
;
A
#
# COMPACT_ATOMS: atom_id res chain seq x y z
N MET A 1 35.94 29.46 24.83
CA MET A 1 35.52 29.12 23.46
C MET A 1 34.72 27.82 23.35
N SER A 2 35.14 26.70 23.97
CA SER A 2 34.52 25.37 23.81
C SER A 2 33.04 25.27 24.19
N LYS A 3 32.59 25.97 25.24
CA LYS A 3 31.17 25.98 25.66
C LYS A 3 30.25 26.62 24.62
N VAL A 4 30.68 27.71 23.98
CA VAL A 4 29.88 28.41 22.96
C VAL A 4 29.71 27.53 21.72
N ILE A 5 30.77 26.85 21.30
CA ILE A 5 30.73 25.89 20.20
C ILE A 5 29.82 24.71 20.55
N HIS A 6 29.88 24.21 21.79
CA HIS A 6 29.03 23.12 22.25
C HIS A 6 27.54 23.48 22.22
N TYR A 7 27.16 24.67 22.69
CA TYR A 7 25.78 25.15 22.61
C TYR A 7 25.33 25.40 21.17
N ALA A 8 26.20 25.91 20.30
CA ALA A 8 25.88 26.10 18.88
C ALA A 8 25.60 24.76 18.18
N VAL A 9 26.40 23.73 18.46
CA VAL A 9 26.20 22.37 17.91
C VAL A 9 24.93 21.74 18.47
N LEU A 10 24.67 21.87 19.77
CA LEU A 10 23.43 21.39 20.40
C LEU A 10 22.19 22.05 19.79
N LEU A 11 22.23 23.37 19.59
CA LEU A 11 21.14 24.10 18.95
C LEU A 11 20.92 23.60 17.53
N LEU A 12 21.98 23.39 16.76
CA LEU A 12 21.90 22.92 15.39
C LEU A 12 21.34 21.49 15.29
N LEU A 13 21.69 20.60 16.25
CA LEU A 13 21.12 19.26 16.33
C LEU A 13 19.64 19.28 16.72
N ILE A 14 19.24 20.15 17.64
CA ILE A 14 17.83 20.29 18.04
C ILE A 14 17.01 20.84 16.87
N VAL A 15 17.48 21.90 16.22
CA VAL A 15 16.80 22.50 15.06
C VAL A 15 16.75 21.50 13.89
N GLY A 16 17.86 20.82 13.60
CA GLY A 16 17.91 19.79 12.56
C GLY A 16 16.96 18.63 12.85
N GLY A 17 16.89 18.19 14.11
CA GLY A 17 15.94 17.18 14.58
C GLY A 17 14.49 17.63 14.45
N LEU A 18 14.17 18.89 14.82
CA LEU A 18 12.83 19.45 14.68
C LEU A 18 12.40 19.57 13.21
N VAL A 19 13.28 20.07 12.35
CA VAL A 19 13.01 20.19 10.90
C VAL A 19 12.83 18.82 10.28
N TYR A 20 13.67 17.85 10.64
CA TYR A 20 13.53 16.47 10.18
C TYR A 20 12.21 15.85 10.64
N TRP A 21 11.81 16.10 11.89
CA TRP A 21 10.54 15.62 12.43
C TRP A 21 9.34 16.27 11.73
N TRP A 22 9.41 17.57 11.40
CA TRP A 22 8.38 18.28 10.65
C TRP A 22 8.28 17.80 9.19
N MET A 23 9.42 17.55 8.53
CA MET A 23 9.45 17.03 7.16
C MET A 23 9.01 15.57 7.05
N LYS A 24 8.89 14.83 8.16
CA LYS A 24 8.38 13.46 8.13
C LYS A 24 6.92 13.53 7.65
N PRO A 25 6.56 12.85 6.54
CA PRO A 25 5.18 12.83 6.09
C PRO A 25 4.31 12.32 7.25
N PRO A 26 3.14 12.93 7.52
CA PRO A 26 2.26 12.52 8.61
C PRO A 26 1.69 11.13 8.31
N GLY A 27 2.49 10.10 8.59
CA GLY A 27 2.00 8.75 8.78
C GLY A 27 1.21 8.77 10.07
N ILE A 28 -0.11 8.70 9.97
CA ILE A 28 -0.96 8.61 11.15
C ILE A 28 -0.64 7.26 11.79
N ASN A 29 -0.13 7.29 13.02
CA ASN A 29 0.08 6.08 13.78
C ASN A 29 -1.28 5.39 13.94
N PRO A 30 -1.47 4.16 13.44
CA PRO A 30 -2.78 3.47 13.49
C PRO A 30 -3.23 3.16 14.93
N ILE A 31 -2.33 3.28 15.91
CA ILE A 31 -2.64 3.13 17.35
C ILE A 31 -3.44 4.32 17.90
N THR A 32 -3.33 5.51 17.30
CA THR A 32 -3.97 6.74 17.80
C THR A 32 -5.30 7.09 17.12
N ASP A 33 -5.63 6.48 15.97
CA ASP A 33 -6.92 6.70 15.27
C ASP A 33 -7.61 5.34 15.01
N PRO A 34 -8.71 5.02 15.72
CA PRO A 34 -9.47 3.77 15.50
C PRO A 34 -9.93 3.58 14.05
N ARG A 35 -10.22 4.68 13.33
CA ARG A 35 -10.64 4.64 11.93
C ARG A 35 -9.49 4.27 11.00
N ALA A 36 -8.27 4.73 11.31
CA ALA A 36 -7.08 4.35 10.56
C ALA A 36 -6.77 2.85 10.74
N ALA A 37 -6.96 2.31 11.95
CA ALA A 37 -6.83 0.87 12.20
C ALA A 37 -7.90 0.06 11.44
N GLU A 38 -9.15 0.54 11.41
CA GLU A 38 -10.21 -0.09 10.61
C GLU A 38 -9.89 -0.07 9.11
N ALA A 39 -9.40 1.06 8.58
CA ALA A 39 -9.00 1.16 7.17
C ALA A 39 -7.88 0.17 6.83
N LEU A 40 -6.88 0.03 7.70
CA LEU A 40 -5.81 -0.95 7.54
C LEU A 40 -6.34 -2.39 7.56
N ALA A 41 -7.20 -2.70 8.53
CA ALA A 41 -7.79 -4.02 8.67
C ALA A 41 -8.65 -4.38 7.44
N LEU A 42 -9.40 -3.41 6.89
CA LEU A 42 -10.17 -3.60 5.66
C LEU A 42 -9.27 -4.00 4.50
N VAL A 43 -8.12 -3.36 4.31
CA VAL A 43 -7.17 -3.73 3.25
C VAL A 43 -6.55 -5.10 3.52
N GLN A 44 -6.04 -5.34 4.73
CA GLN A 44 -5.36 -6.58 5.07
C GLN A 44 -6.27 -7.81 4.95
N THR A 45 -7.56 -7.67 5.26
CA THR A 45 -8.56 -8.73 5.18
C THR A 45 -9.33 -8.75 3.85
N HIS A 46 -9.09 -7.78 2.97
CA HIS A 46 -9.70 -7.76 1.64
C HIS A 46 -9.29 -8.99 0.84
N ARG A 47 -10.21 -9.54 0.05
CA ARG A 47 -9.91 -10.68 -0.84
C ARG A 47 -8.85 -10.26 -1.85
N ALA A 48 -7.93 -11.16 -2.17
CA ALA A 48 -6.91 -10.92 -3.17
C ALA A 48 -7.04 -11.87 -4.37
N ALA A 49 -6.47 -11.49 -5.51
CA ALA A 49 -6.34 -12.39 -6.66
C ALA A 49 -5.51 -13.63 -6.27
N GLY A 50 -6.14 -14.81 -6.31
CA GLY A 50 -5.47 -16.09 -6.01
C GLY A 50 -5.14 -16.34 -4.54
N TYR A 51 -5.52 -15.43 -3.62
CA TYR A 51 -5.31 -15.59 -2.18
C TYR A 51 -6.54 -15.19 -1.36
N PRO A 52 -6.78 -15.82 -0.20
CA PRO A 52 -7.91 -15.46 0.65
C PRO A 52 -7.90 -14.00 1.09
N THR A 53 -6.72 -13.45 1.40
CA THR A 53 -6.56 -12.05 1.79
C THR A 53 -5.30 -11.40 1.20
N ILE A 54 -5.29 -10.07 1.10
CA ILE A 54 -4.10 -9.30 0.68
C ILE A 54 -2.93 -9.60 1.62
N LEU A 55 -3.15 -9.63 2.93
CA LEU A 55 -2.09 -9.95 3.90
C LEU A 55 -1.49 -11.33 3.63
N GLN A 56 -2.33 -12.32 3.30
CA GLN A 56 -1.86 -13.67 2.99
C GLN A 56 -1.06 -13.72 1.68
N ALA A 57 -1.45 -12.94 0.66
CA ALA A 57 -0.68 -12.81 -0.57
C ALA A 57 0.75 -12.30 -0.31
N PHE A 58 0.92 -11.29 0.55
CA PHE A 58 2.25 -10.80 0.94
C PHE A 58 3.06 -11.84 1.74
N ASN A 59 2.42 -12.54 2.68
CA ASN A 59 3.09 -13.57 3.46
C ASN A 59 3.57 -14.74 2.59
N GLU A 60 2.74 -15.21 1.65
CA GLU A 60 3.16 -16.29 0.76
C GLU A 60 4.26 -15.84 -0.19
N ARG A 61 4.17 -14.60 -0.70
CA ARG A 61 5.24 -14.03 -1.52
C ARG A 61 6.56 -13.92 -0.77
N ALA A 62 6.50 -13.53 0.51
CA ALA A 62 7.67 -13.51 1.38
C ALA A 62 8.29 -14.89 1.58
N ARG A 63 7.44 -15.90 1.79
CA ARG A 63 7.85 -17.29 1.89
C ARG A 63 8.51 -17.80 0.62
N ILE A 64 7.90 -17.58 -0.54
CA ILE A 64 8.44 -18.01 -1.84
C ILE A 64 9.81 -17.38 -2.12
N LEU A 65 9.98 -16.10 -1.82
CA LEU A 65 11.26 -15.42 -2.01
C LEU A 65 12.34 -15.90 -1.03
N ALA A 66 11.96 -16.13 0.23
CA ALA A 66 12.86 -16.70 1.23
C ALA A 66 13.33 -18.12 0.84
N ASP A 67 12.43 -18.98 0.36
CA ASP A 67 12.75 -20.33 -0.12
C ASP A 67 13.72 -20.30 -1.31
N ARG A 68 13.59 -19.28 -2.17
CA ARG A 68 14.50 -19.03 -3.30
C ARG A 68 15.82 -18.37 -2.90
N LYS A 69 16.03 -18.08 -1.61
CA LYS A 69 17.18 -17.33 -1.09
C LYS A 69 17.34 -15.95 -1.75
N LEU A 70 16.23 -15.34 -2.15
CA LEU A 70 16.18 -13.99 -2.70
C LEU A 70 15.84 -13.00 -1.58
N GLY A 71 16.50 -11.84 -1.58
CA GLY A 71 16.22 -10.78 -0.64
C GLY A 71 14.84 -10.17 -0.83
N LEU A 72 14.14 -9.95 0.27
CA LEU A 72 12.87 -9.24 0.31
C LEU A 72 12.88 -8.25 1.47
N ARG A 73 12.43 -7.03 1.20
CA ARG A 73 12.22 -5.99 2.21
C ARG A 73 10.79 -5.49 2.08
N LEU A 74 9.96 -5.74 3.10
CA LEU A 74 8.68 -5.05 3.25
C LEU A 74 8.91 -3.84 4.14
N GLY A 75 8.40 -2.70 3.72
CA GLY A 75 8.23 -1.53 4.57
C GLY A 75 7.07 -1.72 5.54
N GLU A 76 6.87 -0.72 6.38
CA GLU A 76 5.72 -0.68 7.29
C GLU A 76 4.44 -0.36 6.53
N TRP A 77 3.32 -0.88 7.03
CA TRP A 77 2.01 -0.44 6.60
C TRP A 77 1.78 1.00 7.06
N GLN A 78 1.50 1.89 6.11
CA GLN A 78 1.21 3.29 6.38
C GLN A 78 -0.25 3.56 6.05
N VAL A 79 -0.90 4.34 6.92
CA VAL A 79 -2.26 4.81 6.70
C VAL A 79 -2.24 6.33 6.71
N ILE A 80 -2.74 6.94 5.64
CA ILE A 80 -2.79 8.38 5.43
C ILE A 80 -4.27 8.75 5.32
N LYS A 81 -4.74 9.63 6.20
CA LYS A 81 -6.11 10.14 6.10
C LYS A 81 -6.19 11.14 4.95
N GLN A 82 -7.06 10.88 3.96
CA GLN A 82 -7.35 11.83 2.89
C GLN A 82 -8.55 12.71 3.22
N ASP A 83 -9.60 12.12 3.79
CA ASP A 83 -10.87 12.78 4.09
C ASP A 83 -11.48 12.21 5.39
N GLU A 84 -12.68 12.65 5.81
CA GLU A 84 -13.33 12.14 7.03
C GLU A 84 -13.61 10.64 7.01
N GLN A 85 -13.88 10.09 5.82
CA GLN A 85 -14.19 8.68 5.60
C GLN A 85 -13.28 8.01 4.56
N ARG A 86 -12.35 8.75 3.94
CA ARG A 86 -11.41 8.20 2.96
C ARG A 86 -10.00 8.15 3.52
N TYR A 87 -9.41 6.96 3.46
CA TYR A 87 -8.09 6.66 3.94
C TYR A 87 -7.29 6.02 2.82
N GLU A 88 -6.02 6.38 2.72
CA GLU A 88 -5.07 5.74 1.83
C GLU A 88 -4.19 4.80 2.64
N VAL A 89 -4.17 3.53 2.28
CA VAL A 89 -3.29 2.53 2.87
C VAL A 89 -2.20 2.22 1.87
N ARG A 90 -0.95 2.24 2.32
CA ARG A 90 0.19 1.95 1.47
C ARG A 90 1.22 1.07 2.15
N ILE A 91 1.89 0.24 1.36
CA ILE A 91 3.04 -0.54 1.78
C ILE A 91 4.10 -0.54 0.68
N TYR A 92 5.33 -0.29 1.08
CA TYR A 92 6.51 -0.39 0.22
C TYR A 92 7.01 -1.83 0.21
N MET A 93 7.35 -2.36 -0.96
CA MET A 93 8.00 -3.66 -1.07
C MET A 93 9.17 -3.59 -2.04
N ARG A 94 10.30 -4.16 -1.62
CA ARG A 94 11.51 -4.26 -2.43
C ARG A 94 11.97 -5.70 -2.52
N GLU A 95 12.01 -6.21 -3.75
CA GLU A 95 12.32 -7.60 -4.07
C GLU A 95 13.64 -7.69 -4.82
N GLN A 96 14.45 -8.68 -4.47
CA GLN A 96 15.65 -9.00 -5.22
C GLN A 96 15.27 -9.88 -6.41
N GLY A 97 15.38 -9.33 -7.61
CA GLY A 97 15.37 -10.13 -8.83
C GLY A 97 16.71 -10.80 -9.09
N THR A 98 16.83 -11.46 -10.24
CA THR A 98 18.05 -12.18 -10.63
C THR A 98 19.25 -11.25 -10.85
N THR A 99 19.01 -10.00 -11.27
CA THR A 99 20.07 -9.04 -11.65
C THR A 99 19.90 -7.68 -10.98
N GLN A 100 18.68 -7.32 -10.57
CA GLN A 100 18.38 -6.00 -10.02
C GLN A 100 17.32 -6.08 -8.93
N TRP A 101 17.26 -5.03 -8.10
CA TRP A 101 16.20 -4.85 -7.12
C TRP A 101 14.99 -4.21 -7.78
N PHE A 102 13.80 -4.75 -7.48
CA PHE A 102 12.53 -4.20 -7.91
C PHE A 102 11.82 -3.58 -6.72
N GLU A 103 11.45 -2.31 -6.84
CA GLU A 103 10.72 -1.57 -5.82
C GLU A 103 9.28 -1.37 -6.28
N ARG A 104 8.33 -1.58 -5.38
CA ARG A 104 6.90 -1.55 -5.67
C ARG A 104 6.15 -0.90 -4.52
N ASP A 105 5.41 0.15 -4.85
CA ASP A 105 4.51 0.82 -3.93
C ASP A 105 3.08 0.33 -4.17
N PHE A 106 2.54 -0.34 -3.17
CA PHE A 106 1.15 -0.76 -3.18
C PHE A 106 0.33 0.28 -2.46
N ILE A 107 -0.67 0.82 -3.15
CA ILE A 107 -1.52 1.90 -2.63
C ILE A 107 -2.97 1.51 -2.85
N TRP A 108 -3.78 1.60 -1.80
CA TRP A 108 -5.22 1.42 -1.83
C TRP A 108 -5.93 2.62 -1.24
N HIS A 109 -7.03 3.01 -1.85
CA HIS A 109 -7.99 3.95 -1.28
C HIS A 109 -9.13 3.18 -0.62
N VAL A 110 -9.34 3.46 0.65
CA VAL A 110 -10.35 2.85 1.50
C VAL A 110 -11.40 3.90 1.83
N ASP A 111 -12.64 3.60 1.49
CA ASP A 111 -13.79 4.39 1.90
C ASP A 111 -14.50 3.66 3.05
N LEU A 112 -14.40 4.21 4.26
CA LEU A 112 -14.98 3.63 5.48
C LEU A 112 -16.51 3.69 5.48
N GLY A 113 -17.11 4.67 4.80
CA GLY A 113 -18.57 4.82 4.73
C GLY A 113 -19.22 3.69 3.94
N THR A 114 -18.59 3.30 2.84
CA THR A 114 -19.05 2.23 1.95
C THR A 114 -18.33 0.89 2.18
N LYS A 115 -17.32 0.86 3.07
CA LYS A 115 -16.41 -0.27 3.31
C LYS A 115 -15.78 -0.82 2.03
N ARG A 116 -15.43 0.08 1.10
CA ARG A 116 -14.83 -0.27 -0.19
C ARG A 116 -13.33 -0.08 -0.15
N VAL A 117 -12.63 -0.97 -0.84
CA VAL A 117 -11.17 -0.92 -1.04
C VAL A 117 -10.94 -0.87 -2.54
N ASN A 118 -10.33 0.21 -3.02
CA ASN A 118 -9.99 0.41 -4.42
C ASN A 118 -8.48 0.46 -4.57
N ALA A 119 -7.93 -0.21 -5.58
CA ALA A 119 -6.52 -0.06 -5.91
C ALA A 119 -6.24 1.32 -6.49
N ALA A 120 -5.18 1.96 -5.97
CA ALA A 120 -4.70 3.26 -6.44
C ALA A 120 -3.32 3.16 -7.11
N SER A 121 -2.69 1.97 -7.11
CA SER A 121 -1.45 1.70 -7.86
C SER A 121 -1.56 0.41 -8.67
N LEU A 122 -0.84 0.33 -9.79
CA LEU A 122 -0.77 -0.87 -10.65
C LEU A 122 -0.43 -2.17 -9.90
N PRO A 123 0.58 -2.22 -9.00
CA PRO A 123 0.87 -3.45 -8.28
C PRO A 123 -0.24 -3.81 -7.27
N ALA A 124 -0.97 -2.82 -6.74
CA ALA A 124 -2.13 -3.05 -5.88
C ALA A 124 -3.35 -3.55 -6.68
N ASP A 125 -3.53 -3.08 -7.90
CA ASP A 125 -4.58 -3.52 -8.83
C ASP A 125 -4.42 -4.99 -9.21
N GLY A 126 -3.18 -5.42 -9.47
CA GLY A 126 -2.87 -6.84 -9.70
C GLY A 126 -3.12 -7.76 -8.50
N LEU A 127 -3.38 -7.21 -7.31
CA LEU A 127 -3.80 -7.96 -6.13
C LEU A 127 -5.32 -7.92 -5.89
N MET A 128 -6.08 -7.10 -6.62
CA MET A 128 -7.54 -7.04 -6.50
C MET A 128 -8.18 -8.27 -7.15
N PRO A 129 -9.30 -8.78 -6.61
CA PRO A 129 -9.98 -9.94 -7.19
C PRO A 129 -10.54 -9.60 -8.58
N GLU A 130 -10.28 -10.45 -9.56
CA GLU A 130 -10.92 -10.38 -10.88
C GLU A 130 -12.37 -10.87 -10.76
N GLY A 131 -13.33 -9.96 -10.57
CA GLY A 131 -14.73 -10.33 -10.31
C GLY A 131 -15.58 -9.16 -9.83
N PRO A 132 -16.92 -9.33 -9.70
CA PRO A 132 -17.95 -8.27 -9.77
C PRO A 132 -17.84 -7.11 -8.76
N ASP A 133 -16.93 -7.18 -7.80
CA ASP A 133 -16.61 -6.10 -6.85
C ASP A 133 -15.57 -5.11 -7.40
N SER A 134 -14.86 -5.45 -8.49
CA SER A 134 -14.17 -4.47 -9.31
C SER A 134 -15.25 -3.59 -9.93
N GLY A 135 -15.31 -2.31 -9.58
CA GLY A 135 -16.21 -1.31 -10.18
C GLY A 135 -16.00 -1.08 -11.68
N ARG A 136 -15.52 -2.07 -12.44
CA ARG A 136 -15.73 -2.19 -13.87
C ARG A 136 -17.23 -2.33 -14.06
N ALA A 137 -17.89 -1.18 -14.19
CA ALA A 137 -19.23 -1.10 -14.76
C ALA A 137 -19.25 -2.07 -15.95
N GLY A 138 -19.96 -3.18 -15.78
CA GLY A 138 -20.20 -4.15 -16.83
C GLY A 138 -20.89 -3.39 -17.95
N THR A 139 -20.12 -2.90 -18.89
CA THR A 139 -20.62 -2.59 -20.21
C THR A 139 -20.50 -3.93 -20.91
N PRO A 140 -21.58 -4.73 -21.06
CA PRO A 140 -21.57 -5.71 -22.12
C PRO A 140 -21.24 -4.94 -23.41
N PRO A 141 -20.34 -5.42 -24.29
CA PRO A 141 -20.19 -4.81 -25.60
C PRO A 141 -21.53 -4.96 -26.32
N ALA A 142 -22.36 -3.92 -26.23
CA ALA A 142 -23.55 -3.76 -27.04
C ALA A 142 -23.07 -3.59 -28.47
N GLY A 143 -23.05 -4.68 -29.23
CA GLY A 143 -22.77 -4.63 -30.67
C GLY A 143 -21.76 -5.63 -31.22
N ALA A 144 -21.45 -6.75 -30.54
CA ALA A 144 -20.82 -7.86 -31.25
C ALA A 144 -21.87 -8.54 -32.16
N PRO A 145 -21.78 -8.45 -33.50
CA PRO A 145 -22.69 -9.18 -34.37
C PRO A 145 -22.49 -10.70 -34.17
N PRO A 146 -23.56 -11.51 -34.27
CA PRO A 146 -23.44 -12.95 -34.21
C PRO A 146 -22.52 -13.43 -35.34
N PHE A 147 -21.49 -14.19 -35.00
CA PHE A 147 -20.63 -14.86 -35.98
C PHE A 147 -21.51 -15.67 -36.95
N PRO A 148 -21.29 -15.57 -38.27
CA PRO A 148 -22.04 -16.39 -39.21
C PRO A 148 -21.67 -17.88 -39.04
N PRO A 149 -22.63 -18.81 -39.17
CA PRO A 149 -22.34 -20.23 -39.13
C PRO A 149 -21.47 -20.59 -40.34
N THR A 150 -20.32 -21.19 -40.09
CA THR A 150 -19.51 -21.86 -41.12
C THR A 150 -20.32 -23.03 -41.70
N MET A 151 -20.64 -22.93 -43.00
CA MET A 151 -20.86 -24.08 -43.87
C MET A 151 -19.55 -24.42 -44.58
#